data_AF-A0A3B9BKX0-F1
#
_entry.id   AF-A0A3B9BKX0-F1
#
_cell.length_a   1.000
_cell.length_b   1.000
_cell.length_c   1.000
_cell.angle_alpha   90.00
_cell.angle_beta   90.00
_cell.angle_gamma   90.00
#
_symmetry.space_group_name_H-M   'P 1'
#
loop_
_entity.id
_entity.type
_entity.pdbx_description
1 polymer ?
#
loop_
_entity_poly.entity_id
_entity_poly.type
_entity_poly.pdbx_seq_one_letter_code
_entity_poly.pdbx_strand_id
1 'polypeptide(L)'
;QEFQRAKANVDTAAAALEEARAERLELEVLEQRLMMMAAEKTRVEAQRDRQSLDVADRAIRSPLPGVIDETFIDVGEYVRPGQRLLMIHDPRKVWVIANVKETEIRHVKLGAHVDVTVDAYPGEKFDGKVSRIGNAATSQFALLPNP
;
A
#
# COMPACT_ATOMS: atom_id res chain seq x y z
N GLN A 1 18.71 56.56 56.46
CA GLN A 1 19.48 55.34 56.11
C GLN A 1 18.59 54.26 55.51
N GLU A 2 17.35 54.08 55.97
CA GLU A 2 16.40 53.10 55.40
C GLU A 2 16.08 53.31 53.92
N PHE A 3 15.88 54.56 53.47
CA PHE A 3 15.63 54.87 52.06
C PHE A 3 16.73 54.38 51.11
N GLN A 4 17.99 54.50 51.52
CA GLN A 4 19.14 54.04 50.72
C GLN A 4 19.21 52.51 50.65
N ARG A 5 18.83 51.81 51.73
CA ARG A 5 18.70 50.34 51.72
C ARG A 5 17.54 49.88 50.85
N ALA A 6 16.38 50.54 50.93
CA ALA A 6 15.23 50.23 50.10
C ALA A 6 15.54 50.43 48.60
N LYS A 7 16.26 51.51 48.26
CA LYS A 7 16.71 51.77 46.88
C LYS A 7 17.69 50.69 46.39
N ALA A 8 18.71 50.36 47.19
CA ALA A 8 19.66 49.30 46.84
C ALA A 8 18.97 47.94 46.63
N ASN A 9 17.96 47.61 47.45
CA ASN A 9 17.18 46.38 47.29
C ASN A 9 16.40 46.36 45.97
N VAL A 10 15.78 47.49 45.58
CA VAL A 10 15.09 47.61 44.28
C VAL A 10 16.07 47.46 43.13
N ASP A 11 17.24 48.09 43.21
CA ASP A 11 18.28 48.00 42.17
C ASP A 11 18.78 46.55 42.02
N THR A 12 19.00 45.82 43.13
CA THR A 12 19.38 44.39 43.08
C THR A 12 18.27 43.50 42.52
N ALA A 13 17.01 43.77 42.87
CA ALA A 13 15.87 43.01 42.34
C ALA A 13 15.65 43.28 40.85
N ALA A 14 15.88 44.51 40.40
CA ALA A 14 15.85 44.88 38.99
C ALA A 14 16.95 44.17 38.19
N ALA A 15 18.18 44.14 38.73
CA ALA A 15 19.29 43.40 38.10
C ALA A 15 18.98 41.89 38.00
N ALA A 16 18.47 41.28 39.07
CA ALA A 16 18.07 39.87 39.07
C ALA A 16 16.92 39.58 38.09
N LEU A 17 15.99 40.52 37.91
CA LEU A 17 14.91 40.39 36.92
C LEU A 17 15.45 40.45 35.48
N GLU A 18 16.40 41.33 35.19
CA GLU A 18 17.02 41.42 33.87
C GLU A 18 17.87 40.18 33.55
N GLU A 19 18.58 39.64 34.53
CA GLU A 19 19.29 38.35 34.40
C GLU A 19 18.31 37.21 34.10
N ALA A 20 17.24 37.07 34.88
CA ALA A 20 16.22 36.04 34.63
C ALA A 20 15.50 36.22 33.28
N ARG A 21 15.36 37.45 32.78
CA ARG A 21 14.84 37.72 31.43
C ARG A 21 15.80 37.27 30.35
N ALA A 22 17.10 37.50 30.52
CA ALA A 22 18.13 37.05 29.59
C ALA A 22 18.19 35.51 29.52
N GLU A 23 18.15 34.84 30.67
CA GLU A 23 18.10 33.36 30.74
C GLU A 23 16.85 32.80 30.04
N ARG A 24 15.70 33.45 30.22
CA ARG A 24 14.46 33.05 29.55
C ARG A 24 14.56 33.19 28.03
N LEU A 25 15.17 34.26 27.53
CA LEU A 25 15.40 34.43 26.08
C LEU A 25 16.31 33.33 25.54
N GLU A 26 17.33 32.91 26.28
CA GLU A 26 18.20 31.81 25.89
C GLU A 26 17.45 30.47 25.84
N LEU A 27 16.58 30.20 26.82
CA LEU A 27 15.68 29.03 26.82
C LEU A 27 14.75 29.03 25.61
N GLU A 28 14.13 30.18 25.28
CA GLU A 28 13.26 30.31 24.10
C GLU A 28 14.04 30.01 22.81
N VAL A 29 15.29 30.46 22.68
CA VAL A 29 16.15 30.14 21.53
C VAL A 29 16.50 28.64 21.48
N LEU A 30 16.78 28.01 22.62
CA LEU A 30 17.07 26.57 22.70
C LEU A 30 15.84 25.72 22.33
N GLU A 31 14.65 26.10 22.78
CA GLU A 31 13.40 25.44 22.40
C GLU A 31 13.18 25.50 20.88
N GLN A 32 13.39 26.67 20.27
CA GLN A 32 13.32 26.81 18.81
C GLN A 32 14.34 25.93 18.09
N ARG A 33 15.59 25.84 18.59
CA ARG A 33 16.60 24.92 18.03
C ARG A 33 16.17 23.47 18.14
N LEU A 34 15.56 23.08 19.26
CA LEU A 34 15.10 21.72 19.49
C LEU A 34 13.94 21.35 18.55
N MET A 35 13.01 22.28 18.30
CA MET A 35 11.96 22.12 17.29
C MET A 35 12.54 21.94 15.88
N MET A 36 13.52 22.77 15.49
CA MET A 36 14.18 22.64 14.19
C MET A 36 14.92 21.31 14.04
N MET A 37 15.64 20.86 15.07
CA MET A 37 16.33 19.58 15.06
C MET A 37 15.35 18.40 15.00
N ALA A 38 14.20 18.47 15.67
CA ALA A 38 13.16 17.45 15.60
C ALA A 38 12.54 17.36 14.19
N ALA A 39 12.31 18.51 13.54
CA ALA A 39 11.85 18.55 12.16
C ALA A 39 12.89 17.97 11.20
N GLU A 40 14.16 18.33 11.38
CA GLU A 40 15.27 17.82 10.57
C GLU A 40 15.47 16.31 10.76
N LYS A 41 15.36 15.82 11.99
CA LYS A 41 15.39 14.38 12.27
C LYS A 41 14.29 13.65 11.50
N THR A 42 13.05 14.11 11.58
CA THR A 42 11.92 13.53 10.85
C THR A 42 12.18 13.52 9.33
N ARG A 43 12.75 14.61 8.80
CA ARG A 43 13.12 14.72 7.38
C ARG A 43 14.16 13.67 6.97
N VAL A 44 15.21 13.51 7.77
CA VAL A 44 16.29 12.55 7.51
C VAL A 44 15.81 11.10 7.66
N GLU A 45 14.95 10.82 8.63
CA GLU A 45 14.32 9.51 8.80
C GLU A 45 13.47 9.14 7.58
N ALA A 46 12.60 10.05 7.11
CA ALA A 46 11.82 9.84 5.90
C ALA A 46 12.71 9.63 4.65
N GLN A 47 13.83 10.35 4.55
CA GLN A 47 14.80 10.16 3.46
C GLN A 47 15.45 8.77 3.52
N ARG A 48 15.83 8.30 4.71
CA ARG A 48 16.39 6.97 4.93
C ARG A 48 15.38 5.88 4.58
N ASP A 49 14.13 6.02 5.00
CA ASP A 49 13.07 5.05 4.70
C ASP A 49 12.80 4.97 3.20
N ARG A 50 12.79 6.11 2.51
CA ARG A 50 12.66 6.16 1.05
C ARG A 50 13.80 5.45 0.33
N GLN A 51 15.04 5.63 0.79
CA GLN A 51 16.20 4.93 0.23
C GLN A 51 16.15 3.43 0.53
N SER A 52 15.66 3.03 1.70
CA SER A 52 15.46 1.62 2.05
C SER A 52 14.44 0.96 1.13
N LEU A 53 13.35 1.66 0.79
CA LEU A 53 12.35 1.17 -0.17
C LEU A 53 12.95 1.04 -1.58
N ASP A 54 13.72 2.02 -2.05
CA ASP A 54 14.39 1.95 -3.37
C ASP A 54 15.31 0.74 -3.49
N VAL A 55 16.05 0.41 -2.43
CA VAL A 55 16.89 -0.80 -2.41
C VAL A 55 16.05 -2.07 -2.38
N ALA A 56 14.97 -2.09 -1.60
CA ALA A 56 14.07 -3.24 -1.52
C ALA A 56 13.37 -3.51 -2.87
N ASP A 57 12.95 -2.46 -3.57
CA ASP A 57 12.25 -2.52 -4.85
C ASP A 57 13.13 -3.06 -6.00
N ARG A 58 14.45 -3.13 -5.83
CA ARG A 58 15.37 -3.79 -6.78
C ARG A 58 15.25 -5.31 -6.79
N ALA A 59 14.66 -5.89 -5.75
CA ALA A 59 14.37 -7.31 -5.66
C ALA A 59 12.87 -7.56 -5.90
N ILE A 60 12.50 -7.79 -7.16
CA ILE A 60 11.11 -8.10 -7.52
C ILE A 60 10.73 -9.49 -6.99
N ARG A 61 9.77 -9.53 -6.05
CA ARG A 61 9.26 -10.76 -5.45
C ARG A 61 7.83 -11.01 -5.90
N SER A 62 7.49 -12.29 -6.07
CA SER A 62 6.10 -12.68 -6.35
C SER A 62 5.21 -12.36 -5.14
N PRO A 63 4.02 -11.75 -5.34
CA PRO A 63 3.06 -11.50 -4.26
C PRO A 63 2.33 -12.77 -3.79
N LEU A 64 2.42 -13.86 -4.56
CA LEU A 64 1.77 -15.13 -4.27
C LEU A 64 2.66 -16.32 -4.65
N PRO A 65 2.54 -17.46 -3.95
CA PRO A 65 3.08 -18.72 -4.43
C PRO A 65 2.34 -19.14 -5.71
N GLY A 66 3.08 -19.46 -6.76
CA GLY A 66 2.50 -19.77 -8.06
C GLY A 66 3.54 -20.29 -9.05
N VAL A 67 3.08 -20.55 -10.26
CA VAL A 67 3.89 -21.00 -11.40
C VAL A 67 3.97 -19.86 -12.41
N ILE A 68 5.16 -19.64 -12.96
CA ILE A 68 5.38 -18.64 -14.02
C ILE A 68 4.85 -19.22 -15.33
N ASP A 69 3.87 -18.54 -15.92
CA ASP A 69 3.29 -18.89 -17.23
C ASP A 69 4.15 -18.34 -18.37
N GLU A 70 4.59 -17.10 -18.22
CA GLU A 70 5.31 -16.38 -19.27
C GLU A 70 6.26 -15.36 -18.66
N THR A 71 7.42 -15.20 -19.29
CA THR A 71 8.42 -14.18 -18.95
C THR A 71 8.54 -13.22 -20.13
N PHE A 72 8.40 -11.92 -19.86
CA PHE A 72 8.35 -10.87 -20.90
C PHE A 72 9.64 -10.08 -21.06
N ILE A 73 10.68 -10.41 -20.28
CA ILE A 73 11.95 -9.68 -20.25
C ILE A 73 13.12 -10.64 -20.25
N ASP A 74 14.24 -10.18 -20.81
CA ASP A 74 15.49 -10.92 -20.80
C ASP A 74 16.49 -10.36 -19.78
N VAL A 75 17.46 -11.21 -19.39
CA VAL A 75 18.54 -10.80 -18.49
C VAL A 75 19.38 -9.70 -19.15
N GLY A 76 19.53 -8.58 -18.45
CA GLY A 76 20.27 -7.41 -18.93
C GLY A 76 19.39 -6.36 -19.61
N GLU A 77 18.10 -6.62 -19.78
CA GLU A 77 17.16 -5.64 -20.29
C GLU A 77 16.86 -4.54 -19.26
N TYR A 78 16.73 -3.30 -19.75
CA TYR A 78 16.34 -2.16 -18.92
C TYR A 78 14.82 -2.08 -18.79
N VAL A 79 14.31 -2.17 -17.56
CA VAL A 79 12.87 -2.16 -17.27
C VAL A 79 12.42 -0.85 -16.63
N ARG A 80 11.17 -0.43 -16.92
CA ARG A 80 10.56 0.77 -16.35
C ARG A 80 9.53 0.43 -15.27
N PRO A 81 9.29 1.31 -14.29
CA PRO A 81 8.18 1.14 -13.34
C PRO A 81 6.85 0.92 -14.05
N GLY A 82 6.11 -0.11 -13.64
CA GLY A 82 4.83 -0.50 -14.24
C GLY A 82 4.95 -1.42 -15.47
N GLN A 83 6.16 -1.71 -15.96
CA GLN A 83 6.35 -2.69 -17.01
C GLN A 83 6.04 -4.11 -16.50
N ARG A 84 5.29 -4.88 -17.30
CA ARG A 84 5.00 -6.29 -17.00
C ARG A 84 6.26 -7.13 -17.22
N LEU A 85 6.67 -7.88 -16.20
CA LEU A 85 7.87 -8.73 -16.25
C LEU A 85 7.52 -10.22 -16.37
N LEU A 86 6.52 -10.68 -15.60
CA LEU A 86 6.15 -12.08 -15.45
C LEU A 86 4.63 -12.20 -15.40
N MET A 87 4.11 -13.31 -15.93
CA MET A 87 2.74 -13.77 -15.70
C MET A 87 2.79 -14.99 -14.78
N ILE A 88 2.00 -15.00 -13.71
CA ILE A 88 2.01 -16.03 -12.67
C ILE A 88 0.57 -16.42 -12.34
N HIS A 89 0.31 -17.72 -12.17
CA HIS A 89 -0.95 -18.23 -11.63
C HIS A 89 -0.73 -19.10 -10.37
N ASP A 90 -1.74 -19.19 -9.50
CA ASP A 90 -1.77 -20.14 -8.37
C ASP A 90 -2.49 -21.43 -8.82
N PRO A 91 -1.79 -22.57 -8.98
CA PRO A 91 -2.39 -23.81 -9.46
C PRO A 91 -3.42 -24.40 -8.49
N ARG A 92 -3.46 -23.93 -7.23
CA ARG A 92 -4.45 -24.38 -6.24
C ARG A 92 -5.76 -23.59 -6.31
N LYS A 93 -5.80 -22.50 -7.07
CA LYS A 93 -6.96 -21.61 -7.21
C LYS A 93 -7.36 -21.53 -8.67
N VAL A 94 -8.03 -22.58 -9.14
CA VAL A 94 -8.55 -22.65 -10.51
C VAL A 94 -10.05 -22.37 -10.46
N TRP A 95 -10.52 -21.53 -11.39
CA TRP A 95 -11.95 -21.34 -11.65
C TRP A 95 -12.24 -21.65 -13.11
N VAL A 96 -13.39 -22.25 -13.35
CA VAL A 96 -13.91 -22.50 -14.68
C VAL A 96 -15.05 -21.53 -14.94
N ILE A 97 -15.01 -20.84 -16.07
CA ILE A 97 -16.09 -19.97 -16.52
C ILE A 97 -16.91 -20.76 -17.53
N ALA A 98 -18.17 -21.01 -17.21
CA ALA A 98 -19.12 -21.67 -18.09
C ALA A 98 -20.21 -20.68 -18.51
N ASN A 99 -20.42 -20.56 -19.81
CA ASN A 99 -21.54 -19.79 -20.35
C ASN A 99 -22.78 -20.67 -20.39
N VAL A 100 -23.84 -20.26 -19.69
CA VAL A 100 -25.12 -20.97 -19.64
C VAL A 100 -26.17 -20.12 -20.35
N LYS A 101 -27.06 -20.77 -21.11
CA LYS A 101 -28.19 -20.08 -21.73
C LYS A 101 -29.05 -19.43 -20.66
N GLU A 102 -29.49 -18.19 -20.89
CA GLU A 102 -30.31 -17.45 -19.93
C GLU A 102 -31.61 -18.20 -19.58
N THR A 103 -32.21 -18.90 -20.54
CA THR A 103 -33.40 -19.72 -20.29
C THR A 103 -33.13 -20.89 -19.34
N GLU A 104 -31.88 -21.35 -19.25
CA GLU A 104 -31.46 -22.52 -18.48
C GLU A 104 -30.82 -22.17 -17.13
N ILE A 105 -30.42 -20.89 -16.91
CA ILE A 105 -29.76 -20.48 -15.67
C ILE A 105 -30.62 -20.72 -14.43
N ARG A 106 -31.95 -20.76 -14.59
CA ARG A 106 -32.91 -21.07 -13.52
C ARG A 106 -32.66 -22.41 -12.83
N HIS A 107 -31.96 -23.32 -13.51
CA HIS A 107 -31.61 -24.65 -13.00
C HIS A 107 -30.26 -24.67 -12.25
N VAL A 108 -29.48 -23.59 -12.32
CA VAL A 108 -28.17 -23.47 -11.66
C VAL A 108 -28.32 -22.75 -10.32
N LYS A 109 -27.80 -23.36 -9.26
CA LYS A 109 -27.84 -22.79 -7.90
C LYS A 109 -26.44 -22.53 -7.37
N LEU A 110 -26.30 -21.44 -6.62
CA LEU A 110 -25.07 -21.15 -5.89
C LEU A 110 -24.77 -22.31 -4.93
N GLY A 111 -23.53 -22.76 -4.95
CA GLY A 111 -23.06 -23.87 -4.13
C GLY A 111 -23.46 -25.27 -4.61
N ALA A 112 -24.11 -25.41 -5.76
CA ALA A 112 -24.35 -26.72 -6.35
C ALA A 112 -23.03 -27.42 -6.70
N HIS A 113 -22.98 -28.74 -6.47
CA HIS A 113 -21.89 -29.61 -6.91
C HIS A 113 -21.98 -29.81 -8.42
N VAL A 114 -20.82 -29.81 -9.08
CA VAL A 114 -20.71 -30.00 -10.53
C VAL A 114 -19.53 -30.91 -10.85
N ASP A 115 -19.69 -31.75 -11.86
CA ASP A 115 -18.58 -32.50 -12.46
C ASP A 115 -17.99 -31.65 -13.60
N VAL A 116 -16.69 -31.43 -13.58
CA VAL A 116 -15.95 -30.77 -14.67
C VAL A 116 -15.08 -31.80 -15.37
N THR A 117 -15.10 -31.80 -16.71
CA THR A 117 -14.21 -32.61 -17.54
C THR A 117 -13.43 -31.69 -18.47
N VAL A 118 -12.17 -32.01 -18.76
CA VAL A 118 -11.33 -31.23 -19.66
C VAL A 118 -10.71 -32.12 -20.72
N ASP A 119 -10.52 -31.58 -21.93
CA ASP A 119 -10.03 -32.35 -23.07
C ASP A 119 -8.61 -32.88 -22.87
N ALA A 120 -7.81 -32.19 -22.06
CA ALA A 120 -6.45 -32.60 -21.71
C ALA A 120 -6.41 -33.91 -20.90
N TYR A 121 -7.49 -34.27 -20.20
CA TYR A 121 -7.60 -35.48 -19.38
C TYR A 121 -8.91 -36.23 -19.67
N PRO A 122 -9.00 -36.92 -20.83
CA PRO A 122 -10.21 -37.65 -21.19
C PRO A 122 -10.57 -38.72 -20.16
N GLY A 123 -11.81 -38.69 -19.67
CA GLY A 123 -12.34 -39.67 -18.71
C GLY A 123 -12.15 -39.30 -17.24
N GLU A 124 -11.37 -38.26 -16.93
CA GLU A 124 -11.27 -37.74 -15.57
C GLU A 124 -12.38 -36.72 -15.26
N LYS A 125 -12.96 -36.84 -14.07
CA LYS A 125 -13.95 -35.90 -13.55
C LYS A 125 -13.36 -35.16 -12.35
N PHE A 126 -13.48 -33.84 -12.38
CA PHE A 126 -13.07 -32.96 -11.30
C PHE A 126 -14.32 -32.46 -10.57
N ASP A 127 -14.38 -32.71 -9.27
CA ASP A 127 -15.44 -32.16 -8.41
C ASP A 127 -15.29 -30.65 -8.27
N GLY A 128 -16.35 -29.93 -8.59
CA GLY A 128 -16.44 -28.48 -8.49
C GLY A 128 -17.67 -28.02 -7.70
N LYS A 129 -17.67 -26.72 -7.37
CA LYS A 129 -18.81 -26.06 -6.74
C LYS A 129 -19.07 -24.72 -7.40
N VAL A 130 -20.34 -24.41 -7.67
CA VAL A 130 -20.73 -23.10 -8.21
C VAL A 130 -20.45 -22.02 -7.16
N SER A 131 -19.39 -21.24 -7.37
CA SER A 131 -18.94 -20.20 -6.43
C SER A 131 -19.57 -18.83 -6.68
N ARG A 132 -20.00 -18.56 -7.92
CA ARG A 132 -20.64 -17.30 -8.32
C ARG A 132 -21.52 -17.52 -9.55
N ILE A 133 -22.65 -16.82 -9.59
CA ILE A 133 -23.50 -16.69 -10.78
C ILE A 133 -23.43 -15.21 -11.19
N GLY A 134 -23.22 -14.92 -12.46
CA GLY A 134 -23.18 -13.55 -12.98
C GLY A 134 -24.55 -12.89 -12.94
N ASN A 135 -24.60 -11.59 -12.62
CA ASN A 135 -25.85 -10.84 -12.47
C ASN A 135 -26.37 -10.22 -13.79
N ALA A 136 -25.65 -10.40 -14.91
CA ALA A 136 -26.01 -9.82 -16.19
C ALA A 136 -25.79 -10.83 -17.32
N ALA A 137 -26.73 -10.88 -18.26
CA ALA A 137 -26.59 -11.64 -19.48
C ALA A 137 -25.65 -10.89 -20.45
N THR A 138 -24.77 -11.63 -21.15
CA THR A 138 -23.85 -11.08 -22.15
C THR A 138 -24.58 -10.24 -23.22
N SER A 139 -25.87 -10.55 -23.49
CA SER A 139 -26.72 -9.79 -24.41
C SER A 139 -26.96 -8.33 -23.99
N GLN A 140 -26.85 -7.97 -22.70
CA GLN A 140 -27.02 -6.59 -22.24
C GLN A 140 -25.80 -5.70 -22.55
N PHE A 141 -24.65 -6.30 -22.90
CA PHE A 141 -23.42 -5.59 -23.24
C PHE A 141 -23.05 -5.67 -24.73
N ALA A 142 -23.88 -6.33 -25.56
CA ALA A 142 -23.70 -6.36 -27.00
C ALA A 142 -24.12 -5.02 -27.62
N LEU A 143 -23.17 -4.08 -27.72
CA LEU A 143 -23.34 -2.76 -28.37
C LEU A 143 -23.37 -2.81 -29.91
N LEU A 144 -23.95 -3.85 -30.50
CA LEU A 144 -24.17 -3.89 -31.94
C LEU A 144 -25.57 -4.47 -32.24
N PRO A 145 -26.50 -3.67 -32.81
CA PRO A 145 -27.69 -4.22 -33.43
C PRO A 145 -27.27 -4.98 -34.69
N ASN A 146 -27.86 -6.16 -34.90
CA ASN A 146 -27.72 -6.90 -36.16
C ASN A 146 -28.41 -6.10 -37.29
N PRO A 147 -27.86 -6.09 -38.53
CA PRO A 147 -28.54 -5.49 -39.68
C PRO A 147 -29.86 -6.20 -40.04
#